data_AF-A0A246NGN4-F1
#
_entry.id   AF-A0A246NGN4-F1
#
_cell.length_a   1.000
_cell.length_b   1.000
_cell.length_c   1.000
_cell.angle_alpha   90.00
_cell.angle_beta   90.00
_cell.angle_gamma   90.00
#
_symmetry.space_group_name_H-M   'P 1'
#
loop_
_entity.id
_entity.type
_entity.pdbx_description
1 polymer ?
#
loop_
_entity_poly.entity_id
_entity_poly.type
_entity_poly.pdbx_seq_one_letter_code
_entity_poly.pdbx_strand_id
1 'polypeptide(L)' 'MSMEDARRKIGAWRIHYNQSLPHSALGWMTPTEFTEKSTGCLNKHST' A
#
# COMPACT_ATOMS: atom_id res chain seq x y z
N MET A 1 22.92 4.07 16.33
CA MET A 1 21.59 3.77 15.74
C MET A 1 20.73 3.17 16.85
N SER A 2 19.66 3.85 17.25
CA SER A 2 18.77 3.38 18.34
C SER A 2 17.57 2.62 17.77
N MET A 3 16.91 1.80 18.60
CA MET A 3 15.70 1.06 18.19
C MET A 3 14.58 1.97 17.69
N GLU A 4 14.47 3.19 18.24
CA GLU A 4 13.52 4.20 17.77
C GLU A 4 13.82 4.72 16.35
N ASP A 5 15.10 4.95 16.04
CA ASP A 5 15.54 5.36 14.70
C ASP A 5 15.24 4.26 13.67
N ALA A 6 15.51 2.99 14.02
CA ALA A 6 15.20 1.85 13.17
C ALA A 6 13.69 1.75 12.88
N ARG A 7 12.84 1.87 13.93
CA ARG A 7 11.37 1.88 13.75
C ARG A 7 10.91 3.04 12.88
N ARG A 8 11.48 4.23 13.05
CA ARG A 8 11.14 5.42 12.26
C ARG A 8 11.48 5.21 10.79
N LYS A 9 12.68 4.70 10.49
CA LYS A 9 13.11 4.42 9.12
C LYS A 9 12.23 3.36 8.45
N ILE A 10 11.94 2.26 9.13
CA ILE A 10 11.06 1.21 8.59
C ILE A 10 9.65 1.77 8.34
N GLY A 11 9.11 2.57 9.26
CA GLY A 11 7.82 3.23 9.09
C GLY A 11 7.79 4.14 7.87
N ALA A 12 8.80 5.00 7.71
CA ALA A 12 8.92 5.90 6.57
C ALA A 12 9.02 5.13 5.24
N TRP A 13 9.84 4.08 5.19
CA TRP A 13 9.97 3.21 4.01
C TRP A 13 8.65 2.54 3.64
N ARG A 14 7.91 2.03 4.63
CA ARG A 14 6.62 1.36 4.41
C ARG A 14 5.58 2.31 3.84
N ILE A 15 5.52 3.56 4.34
CA ILE A 15 4.60 4.58 3.80
C ILE A 15 4.96 4.89 2.34
N HIS A 16 6.23 5.19 2.07
CA HIS A 16 6.70 5.54 0.73
C HIS A 16 6.45 4.42 -0.29
N TYR A 17 6.74 3.17 0.08
CA TYR A 17 6.49 2.02 -0.79
C TYR A 17 5.01 1.85 -1.13
N ASN A 18 4.14 2.00 -0.14
CA ASN A 18 2.70 1.81 -0.33
C ASN A 18 2.05 2.93 -1.15
N GLN A 19 2.60 4.15 -1.11
CA GLN A 19 1.98 5.34 -1.70
C GLN A 19 2.62 5.83 -3.00
N SER A 20 3.90 5.54 -3.26
CA SER A 20 4.64 6.20 -4.33
C SER A 20 5.32 5.25 -5.32
N LEU A 21 5.36 3.95 -5.01
CA LEU A 21 5.99 2.97 -5.89
C LEU A 21 4.92 2.15 -6.63
N PRO A 22 4.67 2.44 -7.92
CA PRO A 22 3.79 1.63 -8.74
C PRO A 22 4.42 0.26 -9.02
N HIS A 23 3.64 -0.81 -8.86
CA HIS A 23 4.11 -2.18 -9.05
C HIS A 23 3.54 -2.76 -10.33
N SER A 24 4.39 -3.28 -11.22
CA SER A 24 3.95 -3.93 -12.45
C SER A 24 3.02 -5.13 -12.20
N ALA A 25 3.20 -5.84 -11.08
CA ALA A 25 2.31 -6.94 -10.67
C ALA A 25 0.91 -6.46 -10.26
N LEU A 26 0.77 -5.21 -9.83
CA LEU A 26 -0.50 -4.55 -9.50
C LEU A 26 -1.05 -3.75 -10.70
N GLY A 27 -0.52 -3.95 -11.91
CA GLY A 27 -0.93 -3.20 -13.10
C GLY A 27 -0.45 -1.75 -13.12
N TRP A 28 0.77 -1.50 -12.61
CA TRP A 28 1.36 -0.16 -12.47
C TRP A 28 0.67 0.74 -11.46
N MET A 29 0.00 0.13 -10.48
CA MET A 29 -0.62 0.86 -9.37
C MET A 29 0.19 0.70 -8.10
N THR A 30 0.09 1.69 -7.22
CA THR A 30 0.61 1.58 -5.86
C THR A 30 -0.25 0.60 -5.04
N PRO A 31 0.29 -0.02 -3.98
CA PRO A 31 -0.48 -0.88 -3.09
C PRO A 31 -1.73 -0.20 -2.50
N THR A 32 -1.63 1.11 -2.18
CA THR A 32 -2.77 1.91 -1.74
C THR A 32 -3.84 2.00 -2.82
N GLU A 33 -3.48 2.41 -4.04
CA GLU A 33 -4.44 2.50 -5.14
C GLU A 33 -5.09 1.14 -5.48
N PHE A 34 -4.33 0.04 -5.37
CA PHE A 34 -4.86 -1.31 -5.60
C PHE A 34 -5.92 -1.69 -4.56
N THR A 35 -5.68 -1.34 -3.30
CA THR A 35 -6.65 -1.57 -2.22
C THR A 35 -7.92 -0.75 -2.45
N GLU A 36 -7.77 0.52 -2.83
CA GLU A 36 -8.90 1.42 -3.13
C GLU A 36 -9.74 0.94 -4.33
N LYS A 37 -9.11 0.41 -5.37
CA LYS A 37 -9.84 -0.19 -6.50
C LYS A 37 -10.54 -1.51 -6.11
N SER A 38 -9.91 -2.31 -5.26
CA SER A 38 -10.43 -3.62 -4.85
C SER A 38 -11.62 -3.50 -3.89
N THR A 39 -11.62 -2.52 -2.98
CA THR A 39 -12.74 -2.26 -2.06
C THR A 39 -14.01 -1.79 -2.79
N GLY A 40 -13.89 -1.18 -3.97
CA GLY A 40 -15.03 -0.84 -4.84
C GLY A 40 -15.74 -2.05 -5.47
N CYS A 41 -15.16 -3.25 -5.40
CA CYS A 41 -15.72 -4.49 -5.92
C CYS A 41 -16.42 -5.35 -4.85
N LEU A 42 -16.11 -5.20 -3.56
CA LEU A 42 -16.61 -6.12 -2.52
C LEU A 42 -18.11 -5.94 -2.18
N ASN A 43 -18.77 -4.92 -2.72
CA ASN A 43 -20.18 -4.61 -2.41
C ASN A 43 -21.20 -5.06 -3.48
N LYS A 44 -20.89 -6.10 -4.27
CA LYS A 44 -21.77 -6.58 -5.38
C LYS A 44 -22.37 -7.97 -5.17
N HIS A 45 -22.05 -8.68 -4.09
CA HIS A 45 -22.57 -10.04 -3.85
C HIS A 45 -23.60 -10.09 -2.71
N SER A 46 -24.74 -9.43 -2.90
CA SER A 46 -25.97 -9.82 -2.20
C SER A 46 -27.11 -9.78 -3.22
N THR A 47 -27.29 -10.91 -3.92
CA THR A 47 -28.57 -11.31 -4.51
C THR A 47 -29.10 -12.44 -3.65
#